data_AF-A0A967ISZ4-F1
#
_entry.id   AF-A0A967ISZ4-F1
#
_cell.length_a   1.000
_cell.length_b   1.000
_cell.length_c   1.000
_cell.angle_alpha   90.00
_cell.angle_beta   90.00
_cell.angle_gamma   90.00
#
_symmetry.space_group_name_H-M   'P 1'
#
loop_
_entity.id
_entity.type
_entity.pdbx_description
1 polymer ?
#
loop_
_entity_poly.entity_id
_entity_poly.type
_entity_poly.pdbx_seq_one_letter_code
_entity_poly.pdbx_strand_id
1 'polypeptide(L)'
;EAKELISIASTSSSILLSVINDVLDFSKIEAGKVVLEHEVIFLRDMLCDIANIFRESARAKNTAIVCDYTRDIPKHILADKLRLKQILLNLMSNA
;
A
#
# COMPACT_ATOMS: atom_id res chain seq x y z
N GLU A 1 1.31 30.43 -0.23
CA GLU A 1 1.90 30.62 1.12
C GLU A 1 1.17 29.92 2.26
N ALA A 2 0.23 30.52 3.01
CA ALA A 2 -0.28 29.87 4.24
C ALA A 2 -0.94 28.48 3.99
N LYS A 3 -1.78 28.35 2.95
CA LYS A 3 -2.38 27.05 2.55
C LYS A 3 -1.34 26.01 2.13
N GLU A 4 -0.24 26.47 1.56
CA GLU A 4 0.84 25.64 1.02
C GLU A 4 1.71 25.10 2.16
N LEU A 5 2.02 25.95 3.15
CA LEU A 5 2.68 25.55 4.40
C LEU A 5 1.84 24.53 5.19
N ILE A 6 0.51 24.74 5.26
CA ILE A 6 -0.41 23.79 5.90
C ILE A 6 -0.42 22.45 5.15
N SER A 7 -0.43 22.48 3.81
CA SER A 7 -0.37 21.28 2.98
C SER A 7 0.92 20.49 3.23
N ILE A 8 2.07 21.17 3.21
CA ILE A 8 3.39 20.55 3.46
C ILE A 8 3.45 19.95 4.87
N ALA A 9 2.96 20.67 5.89
CA ALA A 9 2.92 20.19 7.26
C ALA A 9 2.01 18.95 7.41
N SER A 10 0.86 18.93 6.75
CA SER A 10 -0.06 17.80 6.73
C SER A 10 0.54 16.56 6.06
N THR A 11 1.17 16.74 4.89
CA THR A 11 1.88 15.66 4.20
C THR A 11 3.02 15.12 5.06
N SER A 12 3.83 15.99 5.65
CA SER A 12 4.94 15.58 6.53
C SER A 12 4.46 14.82 7.75
N SER A 13 3.35 15.26 8.37
CA SER A 13 2.72 14.56 9.49
C SER A 13 2.22 13.17 9.10
N SER A 14 1.63 13.05 7.90
CA SER A 14 1.14 11.77 7.36
C SER A 14 2.30 10.80 7.09
N ILE A 15 3.40 11.30 6.53
CA ILE A 15 4.64 10.51 6.32
C ILE A 15 5.20 10.04 7.66
N LEU A 16 5.32 10.94 8.65
CA LEU A 16 5.84 10.60 9.97
C LEU A 16 4.97 9.55 10.68
N LEU A 17 3.65 9.71 10.62
CA LEU A 17 2.71 8.72 11.17
C LEU A 17 2.87 7.36 10.49
N SER A 18 3.08 7.33 9.17
CA SER A 18 3.37 6.10 8.44
C SER A 18 4.64 5.42 8.98
N VAL A 19 5.72 6.17 9.15
CA VAL A 19 7.00 5.64 9.68
C VAL A 19 6.83 5.10 11.10
N ILE A 20 6.10 5.82 11.96
CA ILE A 20 5.81 5.36 13.34
C ILE A 20 5.02 4.05 13.31
N ASN A 21 3.99 3.97 12.45
CA ASN A 21 3.20 2.75 12.29
C ASN A 21 4.05 1.58 11.79
N ASP A 22 4.95 1.81 10.82
CA ASP A 22 5.85 0.78 10.29
C ASP A 22 6.76 0.20 11.40
N VAL A 23 7.32 1.07 12.25
CA VAL A 23 8.17 0.66 13.40
C VAL A 23 7.36 -0.12 14.43
N LEU A 24 6.12 0.32 14.72
CA LEU A 24 5.24 -0.36 15.67
C LEU A 24 4.79 -1.72 15.15
N ASP A 25 4.44 -1.83 13.88
CA ASP A 25 4.08 -3.10 13.25
C ASP A 25 5.27 -4.06 13.25
N PHE A 26 6.47 -3.59 12.92
CA PHE A 26 7.70 -4.38 13.02
C PHE A 26 7.90 -4.93 14.45
N SER A 27 7.76 -4.06 15.45
CA SER A 27 7.90 -4.45 16.87
C SER A 27 6.86 -5.49 17.29
N LYS A 28 5.62 -5.39 16.79
CA LYS A 28 4.57 -6.39 17.05
C LYS A 28 4.89 -7.73 16.37
N ILE A 29 5.45 -7.70 15.17
CA ILE A 29 5.85 -8.92 14.43
C ILE A 29 6.95 -9.65 15.21
N GLU A 30 8.02 -8.96 15.60
CA GLU A 30 9.12 -9.56 16.37
C GLU A 30 8.67 -10.13 17.72
N ALA A 31 7.72 -9.46 18.39
CA ALA A 31 7.16 -9.92 19.65
C ALA A 31 6.14 -11.07 19.49
N GLY A 32 5.82 -11.50 18.26
CA GLY A 32 4.78 -12.49 17.99
C GLY A 32 3.36 -12.04 18.36
N LYS A 33 3.13 -10.71 18.45
CA LYS A 33 1.87 -10.09 18.90
C LYS A 33 0.98 -9.62 17.75
N VAL A 34 1.33 -9.95 16.51
CA VAL A 34 0.47 -9.61 15.37
C VAL A 34 -0.76 -10.48 15.35
N VAL A 35 -1.92 -9.84 15.33
CA VAL A 35 -3.19 -10.46 15.04
C VAL A 35 -3.58 -10.03 13.63
N LEU A 36 -3.85 -11.00 12.77
CA LEU A 36 -4.31 -10.76 11.40
C LEU A 36 -5.83 -10.59 11.40
N GLU A 37 -6.28 -9.46 10.88
CA GLU A 37 -7.71 -9.21 10.69
C GLU A 37 -8.13 -9.74 9.33
N HIS A 38 -9.04 -10.71 9.27
CA HIS A 38 -9.41 -11.35 8.01
C HIS A 38 -10.70 -10.74 7.47
N GLU A 39 -10.63 -10.12 6.29
CA GLU A 39 -11.79 -9.62 5.57
C GLU A 39 -11.81 -10.12 4.11
N VAL A 40 -12.98 -10.04 3.49
CA VAL A 40 -13.13 -10.41 2.07
C VAL A 40 -12.56 -9.29 1.21
N ILE A 41 -11.56 -9.63 0.39
CA ILE A 41 -10.87 -8.70 -0.50
C ILE A 41 -11.19 -9.06 -1.94
N PHE A 42 -11.67 -8.09 -2.71
CA PHE A 42 -11.76 -8.18 -4.17
C PHE A 42 -10.39 -7.83 -4.77
N LEU A 43 -9.65 -8.86 -5.18
CA LEU A 43 -8.24 -8.72 -5.55
C LEU A 43 -8.03 -7.76 -6.72
N ARG A 44 -8.94 -7.76 -7.70
CA ARG A 44 -8.88 -6.89 -8.88
C ARG A 44 -8.96 -5.42 -8.50
N ASP A 45 -9.87 -5.07 -7.60
CA ASP A 45 -10.08 -3.68 -7.19
C ASP A 45 -8.85 -3.18 -6.42
N MET A 46 -8.32 -4.00 -5.49
CA MET A 46 -7.09 -3.70 -4.77
C MET A 46 -5.89 -3.49 -5.71
N LEU A 47 -5.69 -4.38 -6.69
CA LEU A 47 -4.58 -4.28 -7.64
C LEU A 47 -4.73 -3.05 -8.55
N CYS A 48 -5.96 -2.74 -8.99
CA CYS A 48 -6.25 -1.53 -9.75
C CYS A 48 -5.93 -0.26 -8.94
N ASP A 49 -6.32 -0.20 -7.67
CA ASP A 49 -6.03 0.93 -6.79
C ASP A 49 -4.51 1.12 -6.63
N ILE A 50 -3.77 0.04 -6.42
CA ILE A 50 -2.30 0.07 -6.29
C ILE A 50 -1.67 0.54 -7.61
N ALA A 51 -2.07 -0.03 -8.74
CA ALA A 51 -1.55 0.38 -10.05
C ALA A 51 -1.84 1.86 -10.35
N ASN A 52 -2.99 2.38 -9.92
CA ASN A 52 -3.34 3.80 -10.07
C ASN A 52 -2.41 4.72 -9.27
N ILE A 53 -2.01 4.32 -8.05
CA ILE A 53 -1.08 5.09 -7.21
C ILE A 53 0.27 5.29 -7.91
N PHE A 54 0.78 4.25 -8.56
CA PHE A 54 2.08 4.30 -9.23
C PHE A 54 2.04 4.82 -10.67
N ARG A 55 0.85 5.04 -11.25
CA ARG A 55 0.70 5.42 -12.66
C ARG A 55 1.48 6.69 -13.03
N GLU A 56 1.40 7.73 -12.19
CA GLU A 56 2.11 8.99 -12.45
C GLU A 56 3.62 8.86 -12.25
N SER A 57 4.06 8.11 -11.23
CA SER A 57 5.49 7.83 -11.00
C SER A 57 6.10 7.03 -12.16
N ALA A 58 5.39 6.02 -12.64
CA ALA A 58 5.82 5.19 -13.77
C ALA A 58 5.87 5.97 -15.09
N ARG A 59 4.89 6.86 -15.34
CA ARG A 59 4.93 7.80 -16.47
C ARG A 59 6.15 8.70 -16.42
N ALA A 60 6.46 9.28 -15.25
CA ALA A 60 7.65 10.12 -15.08
C ALA A 60 8.97 9.36 -15.31
N LYS A 61 9.00 8.07 -14.94
CA LYS A 61 10.14 7.16 -15.17
C LYS A 61 10.12 6.48 -16.55
N ASN A 62 9.17 6.82 -17.44
CA ASN A 62 8.94 6.16 -18.73
C ASN A 62 8.89 4.62 -18.65
N THR A 63 8.28 4.11 -17.57
CA THR A 63 8.18 2.68 -17.26
C THR A 63 6.72 2.23 -17.41
N ALA A 64 6.50 1.05 -17.99
CA ALA A 64 5.17 0.47 -18.11
C ALA A 64 4.78 -0.30 -16.84
N ILE A 65 3.57 -0.07 -16.33
CA ILE A 65 2.94 -0.92 -15.31
C ILE A 65 1.95 -1.84 -16.02
N VAL A 66 2.16 -3.15 -15.88
CA VAL A 66 1.26 -4.18 -16.40
C VAL A 66 0.69 -4.96 -15.22
N CYS A 67 -0.64 -5.01 -15.13
CA CYS A 67 -1.34 -5.86 -14.16
C CYS A 67 -1.88 -7.07 -14.92
N ASP A 68 -1.20 -8.21 -14.76
CA ASP A 68 -1.56 -9.49 -15.38
C ASP A 68 -1.87 -10.54 -14.31
N TYR A 69 -2.88 -11.37 -14.55
CA TYR A 69 -3.33 -12.41 -13.63
C TYR A 69 -3.96 -13.57 -14.42
N THR A 70 -3.78 -14.77 -13.91
CA THR A 70 -4.35 -15.98 -14.52
C THR A 70 -5.85 -16.08 -14.24
N ARG A 71 -6.59 -16.82 -15.09
CA ARG A 71 -8.07 -16.96 -14.97
C ARG A 71 -8.50 -17.76 -13.74
N ASP A 72 -7.57 -18.55 -13.24
CA ASP A 72 -7.63 -19.46 -12.10
C ASP A 72 -7.50 -18.73 -10.75
N ILE A 73 -7.14 -17.45 -10.74
CA ILE A 73 -7.12 -16.65 -9.51
C ILE A 73 -8.55 -16.36 -9.04
N PRO A 74 -8.88 -16.66 -7.77
CA PRO A 74 -10.18 -16.33 -7.18
C PRO A 74 -10.51 -14.84 -7.29
N LYS A 75 -11.78 -14.52 -7.55
CA LYS A 75 -12.25 -13.13 -7.61
C LYS A 75 -12.10 -12.40 -6.27
N HIS A 76 -12.23 -13.15 -5.18
CA HIS A 76 -12.08 -12.66 -3.82
C HIS A 76 -11.25 -13.64 -2.98
N ILE A 77 -10.56 -13.11 -1.99
CA ILE A 77 -9.77 -13.86 -1.02
C ILE A 77 -10.13 -13.41 0.39
N LEU A 78 -9.87 -14.26 1.39
CA LEU A 78 -9.96 -13.89 2.80
C LEU A 78 -8.54 -13.59 3.29
N ALA A 79 -8.25 -12.34 3.65
CA ALA A 79 -6.93 -11.94 4.14
C ALA A 79 -7.01 -10.61 4.90
N ASP A 80 -5.87 -10.19 5.47
CA ASP A 80 -5.68 -8.86 6.06
C ASP A 80 -5.42 -7.84 4.96
N LYS A 81 -6.44 -7.03 4.67
CA LYS A 81 -6.44 -6.07 3.57
C LYS A 81 -5.40 -4.97 3.75
N LEU A 82 -5.25 -4.47 4.96
CA LEU A 82 -4.32 -3.40 5.27
C LEU A 82 -2.89 -3.89 5.03
N ARG A 83 -2.55 -5.05 5.62
CA ARG A 83 -1.22 -5.65 5.48
C ARG A 83 -0.93 -6.08 4.05
N LEU A 84 -1.86 -6.73 3.36
CA LEU A 84 -1.67 -7.13 1.96
C LEU A 84 -1.44 -5.92 1.07
N LYS A 85 -2.24 -4.85 1.23
CA LYS A 85 -2.04 -3.60 0.48
C LYS A 85 -0.66 -3.02 0.75
N GLN A 86 -0.21 -2.98 2.00
CA GLN A 86 1.10 -2.45 2.38
C GLN A 86 2.24 -3.28 1.79
N ILE A 87 2.15 -4.62 1.81
CA ILE A 87 3.12 -5.51 1.15
C ILE A 87 3.24 -5.15 -0.33
N LEU A 88 2.11 -5.05 -1.04
CA LEU A 88 2.11 -4.76 -2.47
C LEU A 88 2.63 -3.34 -2.77
N LEU A 89 2.27 -2.34 -1.96
CA LEU A 89 2.81 -0.98 -2.09
C LEU A 89 4.33 -0.97 -1.90
N ASN A 90 4.85 -1.69 -0.91
CA ASN A 90 6.29 -1.77 -0.64
C ASN A 90 7.04 -2.45 -1.79
N LEU A 91 6.49 -3.53 -2.35
CA LEU A 91 7.09 -4.19 -3.52
C LEU A 91 7.11 -3.27 -4.74
N MET A 92 6.02 -2.57 -5.02
CA MET A 92 5.91 -1.64 -6.15
C MET A 92 6.78 -0.38 -5.98
N SER A 93 6.95 0.12 -4.75
CA SER A 93 7.80 1.27 -4.48
C SER A 93 9.29 0.98 -4.66
N ASN A 94 9.68 -0.28 -4.48
CA ASN A 94 11.06 -0.73 -4.64
C ASN A 94 11.42 -1.12 -6.08
N ALA A 95 10.42 -1.22 -6.97
CA ALA A 95 10.59 -1.51 -8.40
C ALA A 95 10.93 -0.25 -9.21
#